data_AF-A0A6J4IID1-F1
#
_entry.id   AF-A0A6J4IID1-F1
#
_cell.length_a   1.000
_cell.length_b   1.000
_cell.length_c   1.000
_cell.angle_alpha   90.00
_cell.angle_beta   90.00
_cell.angle_gamma   90.00
#
_symmetry.space_group_name_H-M   'P 1'
#
loop_
_entity.id
_entity.type
_entity.pdbx_description
1 polymer ?
#
loop_
_entity_poly.entity_id
_entity_poly.type
_entity_poly.pdbx_seq_one_letter_code
_entity_poly.pdbx_strand_id
1 'polypeptide(L)'
;MLLWFAGGSFLAVWLVFRDPAIDHRLVVAGAVLPDLVDLPSGGPWIAHTLLASVVLLLGIMLATRGRRLLRRQLLALPIGTFLHLVLDGAWADTETFWWPAFGLDLGEGRLPSLERGALNVVLELAGLAILVWAWRRFRLGEPDRRRHLLRSGRLGRDLVG
;
A
#
# COMPACT_ATOMS: atom_id res chain seq x y z
N MET A 1 11.04 -3.22 -3.94
CA MET A 1 9.75 -3.94 -4.02
C MET A 1 8.62 -3.05 -4.56
N LEU A 2 8.94 -2.03 -5.36
CA LEU A 2 7.98 -0.97 -5.69
C LEU A 2 6.81 -1.49 -6.54
N LEU A 3 7.08 -2.27 -7.60
CA LEU A 3 6.04 -2.76 -8.50
C LEU A 3 5.21 -3.84 -7.80
N TRP A 4 5.83 -4.64 -6.95
CA TRP A 4 5.12 -5.61 -6.11
C TRP A 4 4.10 -4.94 -5.20
N PHE A 5 4.51 -3.91 -4.44
CA PHE A 5 3.60 -3.20 -3.56
C PHE A 5 2.52 -2.43 -4.33
N ALA A 6 2.89 -1.77 -5.43
CA ALA A 6 1.93 -1.04 -6.24
C ALA A 6 0.90 -1.96 -6.91
N GLY A 7 1.36 -3.02 -7.59
CA GLY A 7 0.50 -3.98 -8.26
C GLY A 7 -0.33 -4.81 -7.28
N GLY A 8 0.31 -5.36 -6.25
CA GLY A 8 -0.32 -6.21 -5.24
C GLY A 8 -1.40 -5.48 -4.45
N SER A 9 -1.13 -4.26 -3.97
CA SER A 9 -2.11 -3.47 -3.21
C SER A 9 -3.30 -3.05 -4.09
N PHE A 10 -3.02 -2.63 -5.34
CA PHE A 10 -4.06 -2.33 -6.32
C PHE A 10 -4.97 -3.55 -6.56
N LEU A 11 -4.38 -4.72 -6.83
CA LEU A 11 -5.12 -5.94 -7.11
C LEU A 11 -5.92 -6.40 -5.89
N ALA A 12 -5.33 -6.39 -4.70
CA ALA A 12 -5.99 -6.77 -3.46
C ALA A 12 -7.22 -5.90 -3.20
N VAL A 13 -7.09 -4.59 -3.30
CA VAL A 13 -8.22 -3.67 -3.10
C VAL A 13 -9.30 -3.87 -4.16
N TRP A 14 -8.91 -4.01 -5.43
CA TRP A 14 -9.87 -4.24 -6.50
C TRP A 14 -10.65 -5.55 -6.30
N LEU A 15 -9.99 -6.64 -5.91
CA LEU A 15 -10.62 -7.95 -5.67
C LEU A 15 -11.57 -7.92 -4.46
N VAL A 16 -11.14 -7.30 -3.36
CA VAL A 16 -11.83 -7.35 -2.06
C VAL A 16 -12.98 -6.35 -1.99
N PHE A 17 -12.74 -5.09 -2.34
CA PHE A 17 -13.74 -4.05 -2.13
C PHE A 17 -14.71 -3.91 -3.29
N ARG A 18 -14.24 -4.09 -4.54
CA ARG A 18 -15.00 -3.85 -5.77
C ARG A 18 -15.80 -2.53 -5.76
N ASP A 19 -15.32 -1.51 -5.04
CA ASP A 19 -15.97 -0.20 -4.94
C ASP A 19 -15.29 0.78 -5.92
N PRO A 20 -15.98 1.26 -6.96
CA PRO A 20 -15.42 2.22 -7.91
C PRO A 20 -15.09 3.58 -7.27
N ALA A 21 -15.57 3.86 -6.06
CA ALA A 21 -15.29 5.12 -5.37
C ALA A 21 -13.97 5.13 -4.60
N ILE A 22 -13.31 3.97 -4.41
CA ILE A 22 -12.02 3.91 -3.74
C ILE A 22 -10.95 4.57 -4.62
N ASP A 23 -10.16 5.43 -3.98
CA ASP A 23 -9.01 6.06 -4.60
C ASP A 23 -7.82 5.09 -4.59
N HIS A 24 -7.61 4.41 -5.72
CA HIS A 24 -6.55 3.43 -5.89
C HIS A 24 -5.16 4.07 -5.88
N ARG A 25 -5.04 5.38 -6.18
CA ARG A 25 -3.76 6.09 -6.11
C ARG A 25 -3.33 6.24 -4.66
N LEU A 26 -4.26 6.60 -3.78
CA LEU A 26 -3.98 6.71 -2.35
C LEU A 26 -3.69 5.35 -1.70
N VAL A 27 -4.33 4.27 -2.16
CA VAL A 27 -3.96 2.91 -1.74
C VAL A 27 -2.53 2.59 -2.12
N VAL A 28 -2.17 2.75 -3.39
CA VAL A 28 -0.82 2.48 -3.88
C VAL A 28 0.20 3.38 -3.19
N ALA A 29 -0.12 4.67 -2.99
CA ALA A 29 0.74 5.58 -2.25
C ALA A 29 0.95 5.11 -0.81
N GLY A 30 -0.11 4.71 -0.11
CA GLY A 30 -0.02 4.15 1.24
C GLY A 30 0.77 2.84 1.28
N ALA A 31 0.65 2.01 0.26
CA ALA A 31 1.39 0.75 0.16
C ALA A 31 2.88 0.93 -0.15
N VAL A 32 3.31 2.09 -0.66
CA VAL A 32 4.71 2.40 -0.94
C VAL A 32 5.32 3.28 0.17
N LEU A 33 4.47 3.93 0.96
CA LEU A 33 4.87 4.92 1.97
C LEU A 33 5.85 4.36 3.01
N PRO A 34 5.67 3.15 3.60
CA PRO A 34 6.58 2.64 4.62
C PRO A 34 8.04 2.51 4.14
N ASP A 35 8.25 1.96 2.93
CA ASP A 35 9.57 1.87 2.30
C ASP A 35 10.22 3.25 2.12
N LEU A 36 9.44 4.26 1.75
CA LEU A 36 9.95 5.63 1.56
C LEU A 36 10.30 6.32 2.88
N VAL A 37 9.51 6.07 3.93
CA VAL A 37 9.73 6.64 5.27
C VAL A 37 10.97 6.05 5.92
N ASP A 38 11.21 4.75 5.73
CA ASP A 38 12.33 4.03 6.34
C ASP A 38 13.61 4.04 5.46
N LEU A 39 13.53 4.62 4.25
CA LEU A 39 14.69 4.77 3.36
C LEU A 39 15.86 5.55 4.00
N PRO A 40 15.65 6.67 4.74
CA PRO A 40 16.74 7.41 5.37
C PRO A 40 17.36 6.69 6.57
N SER A 41 16.63 5.79 7.24
CA SER A 41 17.12 5.05 8.42
C SER A 41 17.98 3.84 8.06
N GLY A 42 17.99 3.39 6.81
CA GLY A 42 18.85 2.29 6.34
C GLY A 42 18.38 0.88 6.72
N GLY A 43 17.19 0.74 7.32
CA GLY A 43 16.60 -0.51 7.81
C GLY A 43 15.10 -0.35 8.15
N PRO A 44 14.37 -1.45 8.43
CA PRO A 44 12.98 -1.42 8.85
C PRO A 44 12.89 -0.69 10.19
N TRP A 45 12.13 0.38 10.21
CA TRP A 45 11.98 1.23 11.37
C TRP A 45 10.51 1.25 11.78
N ILE A 46 10.06 2.37 12.35
CA ILE A 46 8.71 2.48 12.89
C ILE A 46 7.63 2.23 11.82
N ALA A 47 7.88 2.51 10.54
CA ALA A 47 6.85 2.40 9.50
C ALA A 47 6.43 0.95 9.18
N HIS A 48 7.26 -0.05 9.51
CA HIS A 48 6.96 -1.47 9.36
C HIS A 48 6.28 -2.10 10.60
N THR A 49 5.96 -1.29 11.61
CA THR A 49 5.22 -1.73 12.79
C THR A 49 3.70 -1.72 12.53
N LEU A 50 2.97 -2.63 13.16
CA LEU A 50 1.50 -2.59 13.15
C LEU A 50 0.99 -1.28 13.78
N LEU A 51 1.67 -0.82 14.84
CA LEU A 51 1.32 0.40 15.56
C LEU A 51 1.33 1.63 14.65
N ALA A 52 2.33 1.79 13.77
CA ALA A 52 2.40 2.93 12.87
C ALA A 52 1.20 3.00 11.91
N SER A 53 0.78 1.86 11.36
CA SER A 53 -0.43 1.80 10.51
C SER A 53 -1.71 2.14 11.30
N VAL A 54 -1.81 1.67 12.56
CA VAL A 54 -2.94 2.00 13.44
C VAL A 54 -2.94 3.49 13.81
N VAL A 55 -1.78 4.07 14.16
CA VAL A 55 -1.65 5.49 14.48
C VAL A 55 -2.00 6.36 13.27
N LEU A 56 -1.55 5.99 12.07
CA LEU A 56 -1.95 6.68 10.83
C LEU A 56 -3.46 6.64 10.63
N LEU A 57 -4.08 5.47 10.80
CA LEU A 57 -5.53 5.32 10.72
C LEU A 57 -6.24 6.22 11.74
N LEU A 58 -5.84 6.18 13.00
CA LEU A 58 -6.42 6.99 14.07
C LEU A 58 -6.21 8.49 13.79
N GLY A 59 -5.03 8.90 13.36
CA GLY A 59 -4.71 10.28 12.98
C GLY A 59 -5.64 10.79 11.88
N ILE A 60 -5.86 10.00 10.83
CA ILE A 60 -6.81 10.35 9.76
C ILE A 60 -8.23 10.43 10.30
N MET A 61 -8.67 9.48 11.14
CA MET A 61 -10.00 9.48 11.72
C MET A 61 -10.27 10.71 12.59
N LEU A 62 -9.26 11.14 13.37
CA LEU A 62 -9.31 12.33 14.22
C LEU A 62 -9.28 13.63 13.39
N ALA A 63 -8.37 13.73 12.43
CA ALA A 63 -8.19 14.93 11.59
C ALA A 63 -9.39 15.17 10.66
N THR A 64 -10.16 14.13 10.33
CA THR A 64 -11.32 14.22 9.43
C THR A 64 -12.67 14.19 10.15
N ARG A 65 -12.69 14.47 11.46
CA ARG A 65 -13.95 14.63 12.22
C ARG A 65 -14.87 15.64 11.54
N GLY A 66 -16.13 15.25 11.31
CA GLY A 66 -17.13 16.05 10.58
C GLY A 66 -16.96 16.10 9.06
N ARG A 67 -15.87 15.58 8.49
CA ARG A 67 -15.57 15.63 7.04
C ARG A 67 -15.69 14.25 6.38
N ARG A 68 -16.93 13.72 6.31
CA ARG A 68 -17.20 12.34 5.86
C ARG A 68 -16.60 12.00 4.49
N LEU A 69 -16.68 12.91 3.51
CA LEU A 69 -16.14 12.68 2.17
C LEU A 69 -14.62 12.60 2.15
N LEU A 70 -13.94 13.54 2.83
CA LEU A 70 -12.48 13.55 2.95
C LEU A 70 -11.99 12.31 3.69
N ARG A 71 -12.65 11.92 4.77
CA ARG A 71 -12.35 10.69 5.51
C ARG A 71 -12.39 9.46 4.59
N ARG A 72 -13.46 9.31 3.79
CA ARG A 72 -13.58 8.19 2.85
C ARG A 72 -12.43 8.13 1.86
N GLN A 73 -11.95 9.29 1.38
CA GLN A 73 -10.81 9.35 0.47
C GLN A 73 -9.50 9.01 1.19
N LEU A 74 -9.22 9.65 2.34
CA LEU A 74 -7.96 9.47 3.06
C LEU A 74 -7.82 8.08 3.68
N LEU A 75 -8.91 7.38 3.99
CA LEU A 75 -8.87 6.00 4.47
C LEU A 75 -8.20 5.01 3.50
N ALA A 76 -8.07 5.36 2.23
CA ALA A 76 -7.30 4.59 1.27
C ALA A 76 -5.79 4.50 1.64
N LEU A 77 -5.22 5.53 2.27
CA LEU A 77 -3.82 5.54 2.71
C LEU A 77 -3.52 4.46 3.77
N PRO A 78 -4.22 4.39 4.92
CA PRO A 78 -3.97 3.37 5.93
C PRO A 78 -4.34 1.97 5.42
N ILE A 79 -5.34 1.84 4.53
CA ILE A 79 -5.58 0.56 3.82
C ILE A 79 -4.32 0.14 3.06
N GLY A 80 -3.68 1.08 2.35
CA GLY A 80 -2.40 0.85 1.69
C GLY A 80 -1.30 0.40 2.65
N THR A 81 -1.11 1.06 3.80
CA THR A 81 -0.06 0.68 4.75
C THR A 81 -0.31 -0.68 5.41
N PHE A 82 -1.57 -1.04 5.71
CA PHE A 82 -1.88 -2.39 6.17
C PHE A 82 -1.56 -3.43 5.09
N LEU A 83 -1.89 -3.15 3.83
CA LEU A 83 -1.52 -4.02 2.71
C LEU A 83 -0.01 -4.10 2.51
N HIS A 84 0.75 -3.02 2.76
CA HIS A 84 2.21 -3.07 2.77
C HIS A 84 2.70 -4.12 3.76
N LEU A 85 2.25 -4.07 5.02
CA LEU A 85 2.66 -5.05 6.04
C LEU A 85 2.34 -6.49 5.60
N VAL A 86 1.19 -6.70 4.96
CA VAL A 86 0.75 -8.01 4.44
C VAL A 86 1.57 -8.46 3.22
N LEU A 87 1.94 -7.56 2.32
CA LEU A 87 2.71 -7.89 1.12
C LEU A 87 4.20 -8.04 1.40
N ASP A 88 4.69 -7.30 2.40
CA ASP A 88 6.08 -7.31 2.81
C ASP A 88 6.39 -8.52 3.69
N GLY A 89 5.38 -9.19 4.28
CA GLY A 89 5.67 -10.28 5.20
C GLY A 89 6.11 -9.79 6.57
N ALA A 90 5.77 -8.55 6.96
CA ALA A 90 6.31 -7.89 8.15
C ALA A 90 6.06 -8.70 9.44
N TRP A 91 5.00 -9.50 9.50
CA TRP A 91 4.70 -10.38 10.63
C TRP A 91 5.75 -11.49 10.86
N ALA A 92 6.60 -11.79 9.88
CA ALA A 92 7.68 -12.76 10.04
C ALA A 92 8.73 -12.28 11.06
N ASP A 93 8.91 -10.97 11.21
CA ASP A 93 9.66 -10.36 12.30
C ASP A 93 8.68 -9.92 13.39
N THR A 94 8.48 -10.80 14.37
CA THR A 94 7.49 -10.56 15.43
C THR A 94 7.89 -9.39 16.34
N GLU A 95 9.19 -9.12 16.50
CA GLU A 95 9.67 -8.05 17.38
C GLU A 95 9.39 -6.68 16.74
N THR A 96 9.75 -6.48 15.47
CA THR A 96 9.44 -5.24 14.74
C THR A 96 7.93 -5.09 14.54
N PHE A 97 7.22 -6.14 14.13
CA PHE A 97 5.79 -6.04 13.81
C PHE A 97 4.94 -5.59 15.02
N TRP A 98 5.25 -6.10 16.21
CA TRP A 98 4.51 -5.82 17.44
C TRP A 98 5.14 -4.72 18.30
N TRP A 99 6.20 -4.06 17.84
CA TRP A 99 6.82 -2.97 18.57
C TRP A 99 5.75 -1.93 19.00
N PRO A 100 5.75 -1.47 20.28
CA PRO A 100 6.75 -1.69 21.34
C PRO A 100 6.42 -2.84 22.33
N ALA A 101 5.52 -3.77 22.00
CA ALA A 101 5.01 -4.75 22.98
C ALA A 101 6.05 -5.76 23.48
N PHE A 102 7.06 -6.10 22.66
CA PHE A 102 8.11 -7.08 23.00
C PHE A 102 9.49 -6.45 23.24
N GLY A 103 9.58 -5.13 23.30
CA GLY A 103 10.84 -4.40 23.45
C GLY A 103 10.77 -3.01 22.85
N LEU A 104 11.72 -2.16 23.24
CA LEU A 104 11.88 -0.83 22.65
C LEU A 104 12.94 -0.80 21.55
N ASP A 105 13.75 -1.85 21.44
CA ASP A 105 14.76 -1.95 20.41
C ASP A 105 14.09 -2.28 19.08
N LEU A 106 14.27 -1.40 18.10
CA LEU A 106 13.90 -1.67 16.72
C LEU A 106 15.13 -2.33 16.12
N GLY A 107 15.15 -3.67 16.10
CA GLY A 107 16.35 -4.46 15.80
C GLY A 107 17.15 -3.93 14.60
N GLU A 108 18.47 -4.11 14.64
CA GLU A 108 19.42 -3.69 13.59
C GLU A 108 19.32 -4.52 12.28
N GLY A 109 18.11 -4.95 11.91
CA GLY A 109 17.84 -5.75 10.72
C GLY A 109 17.92 -4.93 9.43
N ARG A 110 18.24 -5.58 8.31
CA ARG A 110 18.02 -4.99 6.98
C ARG A 110 16.54 -5.14 6.61
N LEU A 111 16.04 -4.26 5.75
CA LEU A 111 14.66 -4.34 5.28
C LEU A 111 14.38 -5.74 4.70
N PRO A 112 13.23 -6.40 5.00
CA PRO A 112 12.89 -7.69 4.40
C PRO A 112 12.92 -7.67 2.86
N SER A 113 12.60 -6.51 2.28
CA SER A 113 12.70 -6.19 0.86
C SER A 113 14.12 -6.15 0.30
N LEU A 114 15.16 -6.13 1.14
CA LEU A 114 16.58 -6.16 0.77
C LEU A 114 17.22 -7.54 1.01
N GLU A 115 16.70 -8.34 1.95
CA GLU A 115 17.28 -9.64 2.31
C GLU A 115 16.87 -10.80 1.38
N ARG A 116 15.78 -10.64 0.63
CA ARG A 116 15.17 -11.71 -0.19
C ARG A 116 15.89 -12.03 -1.51
N GLY A 117 16.96 -11.32 -1.85
CA GLY A 117 17.82 -11.63 -3.01
C GLY A 117 17.03 -11.85 -4.31
N ALA A 118 17.09 -13.05 -4.88
CA ALA A 118 16.41 -13.40 -6.14
C ALA A 118 14.87 -13.37 -6.05
N LEU A 119 14.29 -13.61 -4.88
CA LEU A 119 12.84 -13.53 -4.68
C LEU A 119 12.33 -12.11 -4.92
N ASN A 120 13.15 -11.09 -4.68
CA ASN A 120 12.77 -9.71 -4.99
C ASN A 120 12.53 -9.51 -6.48
N VAL A 121 13.38 -10.10 -7.33
CA VAL A 121 13.20 -10.00 -8.78
C VAL A 121 11.88 -10.68 -9.18
N VAL A 122 11.58 -11.85 -8.62
CA VAL A 122 10.33 -12.57 -8.89
C VAL A 122 9.11 -11.75 -8.47
N LEU A 123 9.13 -11.16 -7.27
CA LEU A 123 8.03 -10.34 -6.76
C LEU A 123 7.86 -9.04 -7.56
N GLU A 124 8.95 -8.36 -7.96
CA GLU A 124 8.87 -7.20 -8.86
C GLU A 124 8.26 -7.58 -10.23
N LEU A 125 8.66 -8.72 -10.80
CA LEU A 125 8.10 -9.24 -12.05
C LEU A 125 6.62 -9.58 -11.90
N ALA A 126 6.22 -10.17 -10.77
CA ALA A 126 4.82 -10.43 -10.47
C ALA A 126 4.02 -9.12 -10.35
N GLY A 127 4.56 -8.12 -9.64
CA GLY A 127 3.99 -6.78 -9.56
C GLY A 127 3.83 -6.12 -10.92
N LEU A 128 4.85 -6.21 -11.78
CA LEU A 128 4.80 -5.73 -13.16
C LEU A 128 3.72 -6.44 -13.97
N ALA A 129 3.64 -7.77 -13.86
CA ALA A 129 2.62 -8.56 -14.56
C ALA A 129 1.20 -8.16 -14.13
N ILE A 130 0.98 -7.92 -12.83
CA ILE A 130 -0.28 -7.42 -12.30
C ILE A 130 -0.61 -6.03 -12.85
N LEU A 131 0.36 -5.12 -12.89
CA LEU A 131 0.16 -3.77 -13.45
C LEU A 131 -0.12 -3.80 -14.95
N VAL A 132 0.56 -4.66 -15.72
CA VAL A 132 0.28 -4.86 -17.16
C VAL A 132 -1.10 -5.46 -17.36
N TRP A 133 -1.49 -6.44 -16.55
CA TRP A 133 -2.83 -6.99 -16.56
C TRP A 133 -3.88 -5.92 -16.25
N ALA A 134 -3.68 -5.11 -15.20
CA ALA A 134 -4.57 -4.02 -14.83
C ALA A 134 -4.69 -2.99 -15.96
N TRP A 135 -3.56 -2.62 -16.57
CA TRP A 135 -3.52 -1.71 -17.71
C TRP A 135 -4.43 -2.18 -18.85
N ARG A 136 -4.37 -3.47 -19.20
CA ARG A 136 -5.21 -4.09 -20.23
C ARG A 136 -6.66 -4.20 -19.77
N ARG A 137 -6.91 -4.68 -18.55
CA ARG A 137 -8.25 -4.95 -18.00
C ARG A 137 -9.09 -3.69 -17.85
N PHE A 138 -8.48 -2.57 -17.45
CA PHE A 138 -9.14 -1.27 -17.27
C PHE A 138 -8.99 -0.34 -18.47
N ARG A 139 -8.42 -0.83 -19.58
CA ARG A 139 -8.22 -0.08 -20.83
C ARG A 139 -7.50 1.25 -20.62
N LEU A 140 -6.47 1.26 -19.78
CA LEU A 140 -5.71 2.48 -19.46
C LEU A 140 -4.86 3.00 -20.63
N GLY A 141 -4.85 2.29 -21.76
CA GLY A 141 -4.37 2.83 -23.04
C GLY A 141 -5.25 3.96 -23.59
N GLU A 142 -6.53 4.02 -23.21
CA GLU A 142 -7.42 5.12 -23.58
C GLU A 142 -7.08 6.38 -22.75
N PRO A 143 -6.74 7.53 -23.39
CA PRO A 143 -6.29 8.72 -22.68
C PRO A 143 -7.27 9.23 -21.64
N ASP A 144 -8.57 9.15 -21.91
CA ASP A 144 -9.63 9.63 -21.01
C ASP A 144 -9.74 8.78 -19.75
N ARG A 145 -9.67 7.44 -19.89
CA ARG A 145 -9.68 6.52 -18.73
C ARG A 145 -8.44 6.73 -17.88
N ARG A 146 -7.28 6.87 -18.49
CA ARG A 146 -6.03 7.18 -17.79
C ARG A 146 -6.12 8.51 -17.07
N ARG A 147 -6.64 9.55 -17.72
CA ARG A 147 -6.80 10.88 -17.12
C ARG A 147 -7.80 10.86 -15.96
N HIS A 148 -8.87 10.09 -16.08
CA HIS A 148 -9.83 9.89 -15.00
C HIS A 148 -9.18 9.24 -13.78
N LEU A 149 -8.42 8.14 -13.97
CA LEU A 149 -7.67 7.50 -12.90
C LEU A 149 -6.67 8.46 -12.27
N LEU A 150 -5.85 9.15 -13.07
CA LEU A 150 -4.83 10.07 -12.58
C LEU A 150 -5.39 11.29 -11.85
N ARG A 151 -6.60 11.73 -12.16
CA ARG A 151 -7.24 12.88 -11.48
C ARG A 151 -8.02 12.47 -10.25
N SER A 152 -8.81 11.40 -10.34
CA SER A 152 -9.79 11.04 -9.32
C SER A 152 -9.39 9.84 -8.46
N GLY A 153 -8.38 9.07 -8.89
CA GLY A 153 -8.01 7.80 -8.27
C GLY A 153 -8.94 6.63 -8.56
N ARG A 154 -9.98 6.85 -9.37
CA ARG A 154 -11.07 5.90 -9.58
C ARG A 154 -11.00 5.23 -10.94
N LEU A 155 -11.45 3.99 -10.97
CA LEU A 155 -11.64 3.22 -12.19
C LEU A 155 -13.02 3.54 -12.79
N GLY A 156 -13.16 3.35 -14.11
CA GLY A 156 -14.43 3.53 -14.80
C GLY A 156 -15.51 2.61 -14.22
N ARG A 157 -16.71 3.15 -13.94
CA ARG A 157 -17.82 2.38 -13.35
C ARG A 157 -18.32 1.25 -14.25
N ASP A 158 -18.09 1.37 -15.56
CA ASP A 158 -18.39 0.37 -16.59
C ASP A 158 -17.56 -0.91 -16.46
N LEU A 159 -16.48 -0.90 -15.67
CA LEU A 159 -15.54 -2.01 -15.56
C LEU A 159 -15.64 -2.78 -14.23
N VAL A 160 -16.48 -2.30 -13.30
CA VAL A 160 -16.65 -2.87 -11.95
C VAL A 160 -17.90 -3.78 -11.86
N GLY A 161 -18.60 -3.96 -12.98
CA GLY A 161 -19.67 -4.96 -13.15
C GLY A 161 -19.14 -6.33 -13.57
#